data_AF-A0A1Q1FN87-F1
#
_entry.id   AF-A0A1Q1FN87-F1
#
_cell.length_a   1.000
_cell.length_b   1.000
_cell.length_c   1.000
_cell.angle_alpha   90.00
_cell.angle_beta   90.00
_cell.angle_gamma   90.00
#
_symmetry.space_group_name_H-M   'P 1'
#
loop_
_entity.id
_entity.type
_entity.pdbx_description
1 polymer ?
#
loop_
_entity_poly.entity_id
_entity_poly.type
_entity_poly.pdbx_seq_one_letter_code
_entity_poly.pdbx_strand_id
1 'polypeptide(L)'
;MFDTDRDGTGLGTAGTVLLVVAVLLVIGVSVVVAGFTTDLLGVPEVTAVDNEFAGVTESITVVDSGVTVRNPNPVTVAVDSVDLRHTVFANGVRMGWGSREAVSLPVGNSTVEIGTDLRNDRFTDWWMRHVERGERTNLTVVASVTSATFDTLYSRTVLTRTVRTDALAAVETDRRIPVEADTALVSGPVLYVERTRARWASVSQNRTVVAVNATLSNPTAFEIPLQSVGFDVAMNDVAIANGSTVDATTIPAGSTANLTVRVVVDNGKLDAWWPTHLERNQTTRVRIDPRVRVDLSRYGRGTRTVTPAPINRTVETDFFADEGTFGAV
;
A
#
# COMPACT_ATOMS: atom_id res chain seq x y z
N MET A 1 49.18 11.62 -45.91
CA MET A 1 49.65 12.09 -44.59
C MET A 1 48.98 11.19 -43.57
N PHE A 2 49.74 10.20 -43.10
CA PHE A 2 49.38 9.16 -42.14
C PHE A 2 50.18 9.41 -40.85
N ASP A 3 49.69 8.85 -39.73
CA ASP A 3 50.39 8.64 -38.43
C ASP A 3 50.78 9.90 -37.65
N THR A 4 50.87 9.94 -36.33
CA THR A 4 50.71 9.05 -35.13
C THR A 4 50.51 10.06 -33.96
N ASP A 5 49.93 9.80 -32.80
CA ASP A 5 50.40 8.87 -31.79
C ASP A 5 49.37 8.79 -30.64
N ARG A 6 49.29 7.62 -30.03
CA ARG A 6 48.50 7.30 -28.84
C ARG A 6 49.43 7.31 -27.63
N ASP A 7 49.01 7.92 -26.52
CA ASP A 7 49.09 7.34 -25.17
C ASP A 7 48.66 8.35 -24.09
N GLY A 8 48.04 7.83 -23.02
CA GLY A 8 48.11 8.45 -21.69
C GLY A 8 46.82 9.03 -21.07
N THR A 9 46.03 8.15 -20.47
CA THR A 9 45.32 8.32 -19.17
C THR A 9 44.42 9.53 -18.91
N GLY A 10 43.14 9.25 -18.63
CA GLY A 10 42.23 10.14 -17.91
C GLY A 10 41.05 9.35 -17.35
N LEU A 11 41.18 8.88 -16.11
CA LEU A 11 40.18 8.16 -15.33
C LEU A 11 38.81 8.83 -15.38
N GLY A 12 37.82 8.11 -15.92
CA GLY A 12 36.41 8.50 -15.85
C GLY A 12 35.94 8.44 -14.40
N THR A 13 35.93 9.60 -13.74
CA THR A 13 35.33 9.83 -12.44
C THR A 13 34.07 10.67 -12.63
N ALA A 14 33.02 10.31 -11.86
CA ALA A 14 31.71 10.95 -11.71
C ALA A 14 30.54 10.28 -12.47
N GLY A 15 29.75 9.51 -11.71
CA GLY A 15 28.35 9.23 -12.00
C GLY A 15 28.00 7.73 -12.08
N THR A 16 27.55 7.14 -10.95
CA THR A 16 26.52 6.07 -10.80
C THR A 16 26.40 5.77 -9.28
N VAL A 17 25.63 6.54 -8.53
CA VAL A 17 24.24 6.28 -8.06
C VAL A 17 24.16 5.33 -6.84
N LEU A 18 23.77 5.93 -5.70
CA LEU A 18 23.29 5.30 -4.46
C LEU A 18 22.05 4.43 -4.73
N LEU A 19 22.03 3.14 -4.32
CA LEU A 19 20.82 2.45 -3.82
C LEU A 19 21.07 1.00 -3.33
N VAL A 20 21.54 0.77 -2.09
CA VAL A 20 21.37 -0.54 -1.38
C VAL A 20 21.47 -0.29 0.14
N VAL A 21 20.36 -0.04 0.85
CA VAL A 21 20.38 0.18 2.32
C VAL A 21 19.24 -0.55 3.07
N ALA A 22 18.35 -1.28 2.41
CA ALA A 22 17.12 -1.78 3.04
C ALA A 22 17.12 -3.27 3.44
N VAL A 23 18.29 -3.88 3.64
CA VAL A 23 18.40 -5.09 4.44
C VAL A 23 19.70 -5.00 5.20
N LEU A 24 19.60 -4.88 6.52
CA LEU A 24 20.78 -4.80 7.35
C LEU A 24 21.73 -5.98 7.06
N LEU A 25 22.97 -5.64 6.68
CA LEU A 25 24.10 -5.79 7.60
C LEU A 25 23.91 -6.96 8.56
N VAL A 26 23.88 -8.17 8.00
CA VAL A 26 23.84 -9.39 8.81
C VAL A 26 25.06 -9.43 9.70
N ILE A 27 26.22 -8.91 9.30
CA ILE A 27 27.35 -8.80 10.23
C ILE A 27 27.90 -7.37 10.15
N GLY A 28 27.16 -6.41 10.68
CA GLY A 28 27.75 -5.26 11.37
C GLY A 28 28.03 -5.60 12.84
N VAL A 29 28.34 -6.86 13.06
CA VAL A 29 28.88 -7.45 14.26
C VAL A 29 30.40 -7.39 14.01
N SER A 30 31.05 -6.31 14.40
CA SER A 30 31.66 -6.22 15.72
C SER A 30 30.73 -6.59 16.89
N VAL A 31 30.19 -7.82 16.88
CA VAL A 31 30.37 -8.67 18.06
C VAL A 31 31.87 -8.82 18.05
N VAL A 32 32.50 -8.03 18.92
CA VAL A 32 33.68 -8.48 19.63
C VAL A 32 33.25 -9.78 20.32
N VAL A 33 33.07 -10.85 19.54
CA VAL A 33 33.39 -12.19 20.00
C VAL A 33 34.86 -12.00 20.22
N ALA A 34 35.36 -12.32 21.41
CA ALA A 34 36.78 -12.21 21.72
C ALA A 34 37.71 -13.00 20.76
N GLY A 35 37.21 -13.56 19.64
CA GLY A 35 37.95 -14.14 18.51
C GLY A 35 37.86 -13.44 17.14
N PHE A 36 36.93 -12.51 16.86
CA PHE A 36 36.81 -11.87 15.51
C PHE A 36 37.58 -10.53 15.39
N THR A 37 38.33 -10.12 16.41
CA THR A 37 39.19 -8.92 16.39
C THR A 37 40.63 -9.21 15.95
N THR A 38 40.88 -10.40 15.38
CA THR A 38 42.15 -10.69 14.71
C THR A 38 41.97 -10.37 13.23
N ASP A 39 42.95 -9.75 12.57
CA ASP A 39 42.97 -9.45 11.12
C ASP A 39 42.82 -10.71 10.20
N LEU A 40 42.46 -11.87 10.75
CA LEU A 40 42.37 -13.16 10.08
C LEU A 40 40.96 -13.54 9.59
N LEU A 41 39.87 -12.96 10.14
CA LEU A 41 38.50 -13.38 9.82
C LEU A 41 37.67 -12.21 9.31
N GLY A 42 37.06 -12.42 8.14
CA GLY A 42 36.13 -11.49 7.52
C GLY A 42 34.72 -11.59 8.12
N VAL A 43 33.92 -10.58 7.82
CA VAL A 43 32.62 -10.34 8.41
C VAL A 43 31.54 -10.75 7.40
N PRO A 44 30.70 -11.77 7.67
CA PRO A 44 29.66 -12.16 6.71
C PRO A 44 28.68 -11.04 6.32
N GLU A 45 28.18 -11.06 5.08
CA GLU A 45 27.46 -9.92 4.52
C GLU A 45 26.15 -10.37 3.88
N VAL A 46 25.06 -9.62 4.04
CA VAL A 46 23.85 -9.87 3.23
C VAL A 46 24.10 -9.40 1.82
N THR A 47 23.90 -10.29 0.85
CA THR A 47 24.02 -9.96 -0.56
C THR A 47 22.68 -9.82 -1.27
N ALA A 48 21.61 -10.43 -0.73
CA ALA A 48 20.25 -10.32 -1.27
C ALA A 48 19.20 -10.61 -0.20
N VAL A 49 18.02 -10.02 -0.36
CA VAL A 49 16.80 -10.47 0.33
C VAL A 49 15.63 -10.48 -0.63
N ASP A 50 14.92 -11.58 -0.58
CA ASP A 50 13.69 -11.80 -1.30
C ASP A 50 12.56 -11.93 -0.26
N ASN A 51 11.44 -11.24 -0.50
CA ASN A 51 10.27 -11.31 0.38
C ASN A 51 9.05 -11.63 -0.46
N GLU A 52 8.20 -12.51 0.06
CA GLU A 52 6.91 -12.80 -0.54
C GLU A 52 5.84 -13.05 0.52
N PHE A 53 4.59 -12.74 0.16
CA PHE A 53 3.46 -13.17 0.96
C PHE A 53 3.20 -14.65 0.69
N ALA A 54 3.43 -15.50 1.69
CA ALA A 54 3.35 -16.96 1.54
C ALA A 54 1.95 -17.52 1.87
N GLY A 55 1.15 -16.77 2.63
CA GLY A 55 -0.21 -17.19 2.96
C GLY A 55 -0.96 -16.17 3.81
N VAL A 56 -2.28 -16.27 3.80
CA VAL A 56 -3.15 -15.44 4.63
C VAL A 56 -4.31 -16.28 5.17
N THR A 57 -4.59 -16.12 6.45
CA THR A 57 -5.74 -16.67 7.16
C THR A 57 -6.57 -15.53 7.72
N GLU A 58 -7.64 -15.81 8.46
CA GLU A 58 -8.43 -14.78 9.15
C GLU A 58 -7.59 -14.00 10.19
N SER A 59 -6.65 -14.66 10.87
CA SER A 59 -5.90 -14.06 11.98
C SER A 59 -4.45 -13.69 11.68
N ILE A 60 -3.83 -14.34 10.68
CA ILE A 60 -2.39 -14.22 10.39
C ILE A 60 -2.16 -14.07 8.89
N THR A 61 -1.26 -13.16 8.51
CA THR A 61 -0.58 -13.11 7.22
C THR A 61 0.86 -13.58 7.40
N VAL A 62 1.30 -14.53 6.59
CA VAL A 62 2.68 -15.05 6.58
C VAL A 62 3.49 -14.36 5.49
N VAL A 63 4.66 -13.88 5.86
CA VAL A 63 5.68 -13.39 4.93
C VAL A 63 6.89 -14.32 5.02
N ASP A 64 7.28 -14.90 3.89
CA ASP A 64 8.52 -15.66 3.77
C ASP A 64 9.62 -14.73 3.27
N SER A 65 10.75 -14.77 3.96
CA SER A 65 11.93 -13.96 3.66
C SER A 65 13.14 -14.88 3.43
N GLY A 66 13.67 -14.87 2.22
CA GLY A 66 14.93 -15.52 1.87
C GLY A 66 16.08 -14.53 2.02
N VAL A 67 16.98 -14.73 2.99
CA VAL A 67 18.12 -13.85 3.24
C VAL A 67 19.41 -14.52 2.79
N THR A 68 20.02 -14.02 1.72
CA THR A 68 21.31 -14.54 1.23
C THR A 68 22.46 -13.85 1.94
N VAL A 69 23.27 -14.63 2.65
CA VAL A 69 24.44 -14.19 3.42
C VAL A 69 25.71 -14.80 2.82
N ARG A 70 26.72 -13.98 2.57
CA ARG A 70 28.05 -14.38 2.13
C ARG A 70 28.99 -14.45 3.33
N ASN A 71 29.49 -15.63 3.67
CA ASN A 71 30.56 -15.82 4.62
C ASN A 71 31.94 -15.79 3.92
N PRO A 72 32.76 -14.74 4.13
CA PRO A 72 34.08 -14.64 3.51
C PRO A 72 35.16 -15.50 4.20
N ASN A 73 34.85 -16.13 5.33
CA ASN A 73 35.82 -16.90 6.10
C ASN A 73 36.08 -18.27 5.47
N PRO A 74 37.32 -18.80 5.54
CA PRO A 74 37.64 -20.14 5.04
C PRO A 74 37.06 -21.28 5.90
N VAL A 75 36.27 -20.95 6.93
CA VAL A 75 35.62 -21.89 7.85
C VAL A 75 34.12 -21.60 7.93
N THR A 76 33.32 -22.66 8.10
CA THR A 76 31.90 -22.54 8.39
C THR A 76 31.70 -21.80 9.70
N VAL A 77 30.91 -20.73 9.66
CA VAL A 77 30.43 -20.07 10.87
C VAL A 77 29.13 -20.80 11.25
N ALA A 78 29.30 -21.92 11.96
CA ALA A 78 28.17 -22.65 12.54
C ALA A 78 27.73 -21.88 13.78
N VAL A 79 26.52 -21.32 13.72
CA VAL A 79 25.95 -20.63 14.87
C VAL A 79 24.94 -21.54 15.54
N ASP A 80 25.45 -22.64 16.08
CA ASP A 80 24.69 -23.68 16.80
C ASP A 80 24.01 -23.17 18.09
N SER A 81 24.14 -21.87 18.38
CA SER A 81 23.64 -21.20 19.58
C SER A 81 23.12 -19.79 19.34
N VAL A 82 22.85 -19.39 18.09
CA VAL A 82 22.25 -18.09 17.80
C VAL A 82 20.82 -18.20 17.34
N ASP A 83 19.95 -17.62 18.15
CA ASP A 83 18.55 -17.40 17.83
C ASP A 83 18.40 -16.02 17.23
N LEU A 84 18.02 -15.98 15.96
CA LEU A 84 17.59 -14.77 15.28
C LEU A 84 16.11 -14.59 15.53
N ARG A 85 15.71 -13.42 16.01
CA ARG A 85 14.31 -13.02 16.13
C ARG A 85 14.14 -11.64 15.53
N HIS A 86 13.14 -11.41 14.71
CA HIS A 86 12.81 -10.06 14.25
C HIS A 86 11.37 -9.70 14.57
N THR A 87 11.13 -8.42 14.74
CA THR A 87 9.79 -7.85 14.97
C THR A 87 9.54 -6.77 13.94
N VAL A 88 8.37 -6.85 13.29
CA VAL A 88 7.95 -5.90 12.27
C VAL A 88 7.03 -4.87 12.88
N PHE A 89 7.32 -3.60 12.62
CA PHE A 89 6.51 -2.45 13.02
C PHE A 89 6.09 -1.67 11.78
N ALA A 90 4.84 -1.22 11.76
CA ALA A 90 4.33 -0.34 10.71
C ALA A 90 3.70 0.90 11.38
N ASN A 91 4.28 2.08 11.15
CA ASN A 91 3.95 3.30 11.88
C ASN A 91 3.99 3.12 13.41
N GLY A 92 4.92 2.31 13.91
CA GLY A 92 5.07 1.98 15.32
C GLY A 92 4.01 1.02 15.89
N VAL A 93 3.13 0.46 15.06
CA VAL A 93 2.25 -0.67 15.44
C VAL A 93 3.05 -1.96 15.24
N ARG A 94 3.18 -2.77 16.29
CA ARG A 94 3.83 -4.08 16.19
C ARG A 94 2.93 -5.03 15.40
N MET A 95 3.28 -5.27 14.14
CA MET A 95 2.51 -6.11 13.24
C MET A 95 2.72 -7.59 13.56
N GLY A 96 3.97 -7.97 13.83
CA GLY A 96 4.31 -9.38 13.90
C GLY A 96 5.76 -9.62 14.26
N TRP A 97 6.15 -10.88 14.27
CA TRP A 97 7.52 -11.30 14.52
C TRP A 97 7.78 -12.64 13.85
N GLY A 98 9.06 -12.93 13.63
CA GLY A 98 9.54 -14.24 13.18
C GLY A 98 10.81 -14.61 13.92
N SER A 99 11.21 -15.87 13.82
CA SER A 99 12.46 -16.34 14.40
C SER A 99 13.05 -17.51 13.64
N ARG A 100 14.36 -17.64 13.73
CA ARG A 100 15.12 -18.78 13.22
C ARG A 100 16.19 -19.17 14.24
N GLU A 101 16.17 -20.44 14.61
CA GLU A 101 17.17 -21.05 15.51
C GLU A 101 18.25 -21.76 14.67
N ALA A 102 19.43 -21.95 15.26
CA ALA A 102 20.50 -22.78 14.73
C ALA A 102 20.89 -22.48 13.27
N VAL A 103 21.22 -21.23 12.97
CA VAL A 103 21.66 -20.81 11.63
C VAL A 103 23.11 -21.21 11.40
N SER A 104 23.38 -21.96 10.32
CA SER A 104 24.73 -22.29 9.89
C SER A 104 25.08 -21.53 8.61
N LEU A 105 26.26 -20.91 8.59
CA LEU A 105 26.78 -20.15 7.46
C LEU A 105 28.05 -20.81 6.91
N PRO A 106 27.92 -21.79 5.99
CA PRO A 106 29.02 -22.31 5.19
C PRO A 106 29.85 -21.22 4.53
N VAL A 107 31.06 -21.56 4.09
CA VAL A 107 31.91 -20.66 3.28
C VAL A 107 31.18 -20.26 2.00
N GLY A 108 31.20 -18.97 1.65
CA GLY A 108 30.52 -18.44 0.48
C GLY A 108 29.06 -18.05 0.77
N ASN A 109 28.19 -18.14 -0.25
CA ASN A 109 26.80 -17.71 -0.14
C ASN A 109 25.92 -18.80 0.49
N SER A 110 25.02 -18.40 1.38
CA SER A 110 24.02 -19.27 1.99
C SER A 110 22.72 -18.50 2.16
N THR A 111 21.59 -19.10 1.81
CA THR A 111 20.27 -18.49 1.97
C THR A 111 19.59 -19.04 3.21
N VAL A 112 19.12 -18.14 4.06
CA VAL A 112 18.38 -18.45 5.29
C VAL A 112 16.94 -18.04 5.09
N GLU A 113 16.05 -19.03 5.13
CA GLU A 113 14.60 -18.82 5.05
C GLU A 113 14.03 -18.49 6.43
N ILE A 114 13.24 -17.42 6.51
CA ILE A 114 12.61 -16.95 7.73
C ILE A 114 11.15 -16.64 7.46
N GLY A 115 10.25 -17.38 8.13
CA GLY A 115 8.83 -17.07 8.15
C GLY A 115 8.50 -15.98 9.19
N THR A 116 7.62 -15.06 8.82
CA THR A 116 7.14 -13.97 9.68
C THR A 116 5.63 -14.01 9.79
N ASP A 117 5.13 -14.13 11.02
CA ASP A 117 3.70 -14.07 11.29
C ASP A 117 3.28 -12.64 11.61
N LEU A 118 2.53 -12.02 10.70
CA LEU A 118 1.87 -10.73 10.89
C LEU A 118 0.45 -10.96 11.41
N ARG A 119 0.08 -10.30 12.50
CA ARG A 119 -1.25 -10.44 13.08
C ARG A 119 -2.25 -9.51 12.40
N ASN A 120 -3.33 -10.08 11.85
CA ASN A 120 -4.37 -9.32 11.16
C ASN A 120 -5.15 -8.40 12.09
N ASP A 121 -5.28 -8.75 13.39
CA ASP A 121 -5.94 -7.90 14.39
C ASP A 121 -5.21 -6.56 14.63
N ARG A 122 -3.97 -6.41 14.12
CA ARG A 122 -3.19 -5.16 14.14
C ARG A 122 -3.40 -4.30 12.91
N PHE A 123 -4.07 -4.83 11.88
CA PHE A 123 -4.30 -4.14 10.61
C PHE A 123 -5.07 -2.83 10.82
N THR A 124 -6.17 -2.86 11.57
CA THR A 124 -6.98 -1.66 11.84
C THR A 124 -6.17 -0.56 12.53
N ASP A 125 -5.35 -0.90 13.53
CA ASP A 125 -4.48 0.06 14.22
C ASP A 125 -3.44 0.69 13.29
N TRP A 126 -2.84 -0.14 12.43
CA TRP A 126 -1.89 0.34 11.42
C TRP A 126 -2.57 1.23 10.38
N TRP A 127 -3.73 0.80 9.87
CA TRP A 127 -4.52 1.51 8.86
C TRP A 127 -4.88 2.92 9.32
N MET A 128 -5.34 3.06 10.56
CA MET A 128 -5.61 4.39 11.14
C MET A 128 -4.39 5.30 11.07
N ARG A 129 -3.23 4.83 11.56
CA ARG A 129 -1.99 5.63 11.52
C ARG A 129 -1.50 5.90 10.12
N HIS A 130 -1.71 4.98 9.18
CA HIS A 130 -1.37 5.14 7.79
C HIS A 130 -2.19 6.27 7.13
N VAL A 131 -3.52 6.24 7.33
CA VAL A 131 -4.44 7.28 6.82
C VAL A 131 -4.16 8.64 7.48
N GLU A 132 -3.97 8.69 8.80
CA GLU A 132 -3.62 9.94 9.52
C GLU A 132 -2.33 10.58 9.01
N ARG A 133 -1.41 9.77 8.50
CA ARG A 133 -0.13 10.23 7.94
C ARG A 133 -0.19 10.50 6.44
N GLY A 134 -1.39 10.58 5.87
CA GLY A 134 -1.60 10.84 4.45
C GLY A 134 -1.10 9.70 3.58
N GLU A 135 -1.50 8.48 3.92
CA GLU A 135 -1.17 7.25 3.20
C GLU A 135 0.33 6.91 3.22
N ARG A 136 0.95 7.11 4.39
CA ARG A 136 2.38 6.86 4.60
C ARG A 136 2.59 5.88 5.73
N THR A 137 3.33 4.82 5.43
CA THR A 137 3.76 3.82 6.41
C THR A 137 5.27 3.83 6.54
N ASN A 138 5.76 4.13 7.74
CA ASN A 138 7.14 3.82 8.11
C ASN A 138 7.19 2.37 8.58
N LEU A 139 7.70 1.49 7.72
CA LEU A 139 7.98 0.10 8.04
C LEU A 139 9.34 0.02 8.73
N THR A 140 9.38 -0.58 9.91
CA THR A 140 10.59 -0.77 10.71
C THR A 140 10.71 -2.22 11.10
N VAL A 141 11.86 -2.84 10.86
CA VAL A 141 12.15 -4.19 11.35
C VAL A 141 13.22 -4.07 12.42
N VAL A 142 12.98 -4.66 13.59
CA VAL A 142 13.97 -4.73 14.68
C VAL A 142 14.38 -6.19 14.82
N ALA A 143 15.64 -6.50 14.56
CA ALA A 143 16.19 -7.82 14.79
C ALA A 143 16.88 -7.89 16.15
N SER A 144 16.80 -9.05 16.77
CA SER A 144 17.43 -9.42 18.02
C SER A 144 18.16 -10.73 17.83
N VAL A 145 19.43 -10.75 18.21
CA VAL A 145 20.32 -11.89 18.12
C VAL A 145 20.67 -12.29 19.54
N THR A 146 20.35 -13.52 19.91
CA THR A 146 20.73 -14.08 21.22
C THR A 146 21.84 -15.08 21.01
N SER A 147 22.97 -14.96 21.71
CA SER A 147 24.01 -15.99 21.68
C SER A 147 24.05 -16.73 23.01
N ALA A 148 23.72 -18.02 23.01
CA ALA A 148 23.80 -18.84 24.23
C ALA A 148 25.25 -19.02 24.72
N THR A 149 26.24 -18.91 23.81
CA THR A 149 27.67 -18.99 24.16
C THR A 149 28.14 -17.79 24.98
N PHE A 150 27.57 -16.61 24.77
CA PHE A 150 28.00 -15.36 25.39
C PHE A 150 26.95 -14.74 26.33
N ASP A 151 25.83 -15.42 26.56
CA ASP A 151 24.67 -14.94 27.34
C ASP A 151 24.32 -13.46 27.03
N THR A 152 24.38 -13.10 25.74
CA THR A 152 24.24 -11.71 25.28
C THR A 152 23.09 -11.61 24.28
N LEU A 153 22.20 -10.64 24.53
CA LEU A 153 21.16 -10.21 23.61
C LEU A 153 21.57 -8.90 22.93
N TYR A 154 21.62 -8.90 21.60
CA TYR A 154 21.84 -7.70 20.81
C TYR A 154 20.60 -7.40 19.98
N SER A 155 20.00 -6.22 20.17
CA SER A 155 18.84 -5.76 19.40
C SER A 155 19.17 -4.50 18.60
N ARG A 156 18.81 -4.47 17.32
CA ARG A 156 19.03 -3.32 16.43
C ARG A 156 17.91 -3.16 15.43
N THR A 157 17.61 -1.91 15.09
CA THR A 157 16.75 -1.60 13.92
C THR A 157 17.49 -1.98 12.64
N VAL A 158 16.89 -2.94 11.94
CA VAL A 158 17.40 -3.73 10.81
C VAL A 158 16.82 -3.28 9.46
N LEU A 159 15.74 -2.51 9.49
CA LEU A 159 15.16 -1.88 8.31
C LEU A 159 14.39 -0.65 8.76
N THR A 160 14.46 0.42 7.98
CA THR A 160 13.47 1.51 8.02
C THR A 160 13.18 1.95 6.60
N ARG A 161 11.93 1.80 6.17
CA ARG A 161 11.47 2.17 4.83
C ARG A 161 10.14 2.90 4.90
N THR A 162 9.92 3.81 3.96
CA THR A 162 8.61 4.43 3.77
C THR A 162 7.87 3.74 2.63
N VAL A 163 6.65 3.27 2.90
CA VAL A 163 5.69 2.82 1.90
C VAL A 163 4.64 3.91 1.74
N ARG A 164 4.29 4.23 0.50
CA ARG A 164 3.25 5.21 0.16
C ARG A 164 2.19 4.53 -0.69
N THR A 165 0.94 4.89 -0.48
CA THR A 165 -0.17 4.46 -1.33
C THR A 165 -0.95 5.67 -1.86
N ASP A 166 -1.83 5.40 -2.82
CA ASP A 166 -2.80 6.36 -3.32
C ASP A 166 -4.17 5.66 -3.52
N ALA A 167 -4.78 5.29 -2.40
CA ALA A 167 -6.09 4.66 -2.36
C ALA A 167 -7.20 5.64 -2.77
N LEU A 168 -6.99 6.95 -2.57
CA LEU A 168 -7.94 7.97 -2.99
C LEU A 168 -8.03 8.10 -4.52
N ALA A 169 -6.98 7.81 -5.27
CA ALA A 169 -7.02 7.78 -6.74
C ALA A 169 -8.16 6.90 -7.31
N ALA A 170 -8.60 5.88 -6.56
CA ALA A 170 -9.71 5.02 -6.96
C ALA A 170 -11.06 5.76 -7.10
N VAL A 171 -11.22 6.89 -6.42
CA VAL A 171 -12.43 7.72 -6.45
C VAL A 171 -12.19 9.08 -7.11
N GLU A 172 -10.97 9.38 -7.53
CA GLU A 172 -10.61 10.61 -8.24
C GLU A 172 -10.65 10.43 -9.76
N THR A 173 -11.05 11.49 -10.45
CA THR A 173 -11.05 11.52 -11.91
C THR A 173 -11.08 12.95 -12.44
N ASP A 174 -10.41 13.16 -13.58
CA ASP A 174 -10.59 14.32 -14.45
C ASP A 174 -11.25 13.95 -15.78
N ARG A 175 -11.71 12.70 -15.90
CA ARG A 175 -12.43 12.22 -17.08
C ARG A 175 -13.90 12.56 -16.92
N ARG A 176 -14.49 13.11 -17.99
CA ARG A 176 -15.92 13.36 -18.08
C ARG A 176 -16.68 12.03 -18.18
N ILE A 177 -17.48 11.71 -17.17
CA ILE A 177 -18.27 10.48 -17.10
C ILE A 177 -19.76 10.81 -17.30
N PRO A 178 -20.44 10.23 -18.31
CA PRO A 178 -21.88 10.43 -18.48
C PRO A 178 -22.68 9.71 -17.40
N VAL A 179 -23.69 10.40 -16.88
CA VAL A 179 -24.77 9.80 -16.08
C VAL A 179 -25.96 9.63 -17.00
N GLU A 180 -26.02 8.46 -17.64
CA GLU A 180 -27.14 8.09 -18.50
C GLU A 180 -28.39 7.87 -17.64
N ALA A 181 -29.51 8.46 -18.06
CA ALA A 181 -30.81 8.07 -17.55
C ALA A 181 -31.65 7.61 -18.71
N ASP A 182 -32.12 6.36 -18.64
CA ASP A 182 -33.08 5.83 -19.61
C ASP A 182 -34.47 6.44 -19.33
N THR A 183 -34.63 7.70 -19.74
CA THR A 183 -35.87 8.46 -19.55
C THR A 183 -36.27 9.14 -20.83
N ALA A 184 -37.57 9.09 -21.14
CA ALA A 184 -38.12 9.72 -22.35
C ALA A 184 -38.03 11.26 -22.37
N LEU A 185 -37.51 11.91 -21.32
CA LEU A 185 -37.38 13.37 -21.25
C LEU A 185 -36.06 13.88 -21.85
N VAL A 186 -35.01 13.06 -21.87
CA VAL A 186 -33.67 13.46 -22.31
C VAL A 186 -33.12 12.37 -23.20
N SER A 187 -32.78 12.73 -24.43
CA SER A 187 -31.98 11.86 -25.30
C SER A 187 -30.51 11.99 -24.88
N GLY A 188 -30.03 11.07 -24.04
CA GLY A 188 -28.64 11.03 -23.56
C GLY A 188 -28.47 11.36 -22.07
N PRO A 189 -27.25 11.73 -21.64
CA PRO A 189 -26.93 11.91 -20.23
C PRO A 189 -27.76 13.00 -19.57
N VAL A 190 -28.27 12.72 -18.37
CA VAL A 190 -28.94 13.75 -17.54
C VAL A 190 -27.91 14.59 -16.78
N LEU A 191 -26.75 14.05 -16.47
CA LEU A 191 -25.65 14.77 -15.85
C LEU A 191 -24.32 14.26 -16.42
N TYR A 192 -23.27 15.05 -16.27
CA TYR A 192 -21.90 14.55 -16.36
C TYR A 192 -21.19 14.76 -15.03
N VAL A 193 -20.38 13.78 -14.62
CA VAL A 193 -19.34 14.00 -13.61
C VAL A 193 -18.12 14.51 -14.35
N GLU A 194 -17.79 15.78 -14.19
CA GLU A 194 -16.65 16.42 -14.85
C GLU A 194 -15.33 16.11 -14.13
N ARG A 195 -15.39 16.10 -12.80
CA ARG A 195 -14.22 15.90 -11.94
C ARG A 195 -14.63 15.34 -10.60
N THR A 196 -13.80 14.48 -10.04
CA THR A 196 -13.84 14.13 -8.62
C THR A 196 -12.46 14.35 -7.99
N ARG A 197 -12.50 14.88 -6.77
CA ARG A 197 -11.35 15.00 -5.87
C ARG A 197 -11.71 14.40 -4.53
N ALA A 198 -10.78 13.74 -3.88
CA ALA A 198 -11.02 13.04 -2.63
C ALA A 198 -10.00 13.43 -1.58
N ARG A 199 -10.40 13.34 -0.32
CA ARG A 199 -9.52 13.53 0.82
C ARG A 199 -9.99 12.69 1.99
N TRP A 200 -9.05 12.23 2.80
CA TRP A 200 -9.36 11.70 4.12
C TRP A 200 -10.00 12.81 4.97
N ALA A 201 -11.17 12.51 5.54
CA ALA A 201 -11.93 13.46 6.35
C ALA A 201 -11.76 13.17 7.85
N SER A 202 -11.91 11.91 8.25
CA SER A 202 -11.67 11.45 9.62
C SER A 202 -11.41 9.95 9.61
N VAL A 203 -10.66 9.46 10.58
CA VAL A 203 -10.43 8.03 10.78
C VAL A 203 -10.52 7.70 12.26
N SER A 204 -11.04 6.53 12.56
CA SER A 204 -11.29 6.00 13.90
C SER A 204 -11.20 4.48 13.86
N GLN A 205 -11.33 3.81 14.99
CA GLN A 205 -11.18 2.36 15.04
C GLN A 205 -12.23 1.62 14.21
N ASN A 206 -13.48 2.11 14.20
CA ASN A 206 -14.58 1.45 13.49
C ASN A 206 -14.84 2.00 12.09
N ARG A 207 -14.40 3.23 11.79
CA ARG A 207 -14.79 3.93 10.56
C ARG A 207 -13.67 4.79 10.00
N THR A 208 -13.56 4.78 8.67
CA THR A 208 -12.76 5.72 7.90
C THR A 208 -13.67 6.52 6.98
N VAL A 209 -13.56 7.84 6.98
CA VAL A 209 -14.42 8.74 6.20
C VAL A 209 -13.61 9.41 5.09
N VAL A 210 -14.07 9.27 3.86
CA VAL A 210 -13.53 9.96 2.68
C VAL A 210 -14.52 11.04 2.26
N ALA A 211 -14.04 12.27 2.12
CA ALA A 211 -14.82 13.36 1.53
C ALA A 211 -14.47 13.47 0.03
N VAL A 212 -15.45 13.26 -0.84
CA VAL A 212 -15.34 13.35 -2.28
C VAL A 212 -16.07 14.60 -2.76
N ASN A 213 -15.36 15.52 -3.40
CA ASN A 213 -15.94 16.66 -4.07
C ASN A 213 -16.10 16.33 -5.55
N ALA A 214 -17.36 16.24 -6.01
CA ALA A 214 -17.72 16.00 -7.39
C ALA A 214 -18.20 17.31 -8.04
N THR A 215 -17.63 17.64 -9.20
CA THR A 215 -18.17 18.70 -10.08
C THR A 215 -19.09 18.04 -11.09
N LEU A 216 -20.36 18.40 -11.04
CA LEU A 216 -21.41 17.90 -11.93
C LEU A 216 -21.77 18.98 -12.95
N SER A 217 -22.00 18.59 -14.20
CA SER A 217 -22.57 19.47 -15.22
C SER A 217 -23.94 18.97 -15.68
N ASN A 218 -24.86 19.90 -15.87
CA ASN A 218 -26.18 19.63 -16.43
C ASN A 218 -26.17 20.01 -17.93
N PRO A 219 -26.13 19.02 -18.85
CA PRO A 219 -26.13 19.29 -20.28
C PRO A 219 -27.53 19.61 -20.84
N THR A 220 -28.58 19.47 -20.03
CA THR A 220 -29.96 19.60 -20.49
C THR A 220 -30.40 21.06 -20.55
N ALA A 221 -31.46 21.33 -21.33
CA ALA A 221 -32.05 22.66 -21.48
C ALA A 221 -32.94 23.07 -20.28
N PHE A 222 -33.01 22.25 -19.24
CA PHE A 222 -33.85 22.48 -18.07
C PHE A 222 -33.05 22.21 -16.78
N GLU A 223 -33.42 22.84 -15.67
CA GLU A 223 -32.68 22.66 -14.42
C GLU A 223 -32.92 21.25 -13.83
N ILE A 224 -31.98 20.70 -13.07
CA ILE A 224 -32.08 19.35 -12.48
C ILE A 224 -32.08 19.48 -10.96
N PRO A 225 -33.21 19.21 -10.27
CA PRO A 225 -33.28 19.19 -8.82
C PRO A 225 -32.74 17.85 -8.34
N LEU A 226 -31.47 17.84 -7.95
CA LEU A 226 -30.81 16.70 -7.34
C LEU A 226 -31.26 16.61 -5.88
N GLN A 227 -31.88 15.50 -5.48
CA GLN A 227 -32.31 15.27 -4.10
C GLN A 227 -31.23 14.56 -3.28
N SER A 228 -30.62 13.52 -3.85
CA SER A 228 -29.60 12.74 -3.14
C SER A 228 -28.72 11.95 -4.09
N VAL A 229 -27.48 11.68 -3.67
CA VAL A 229 -26.59 10.73 -4.33
C VAL A 229 -26.25 9.63 -3.34
N GLY A 230 -26.66 8.41 -3.64
CA GLY A 230 -26.27 7.18 -2.96
C GLY A 230 -25.15 6.45 -3.69
N PHE A 231 -24.44 5.60 -2.98
CA PHE A 231 -23.39 4.75 -3.54
C PHE A 231 -23.21 3.49 -2.67
N ASP A 232 -22.86 2.39 -3.32
CA ASP A 232 -22.23 1.24 -2.69
C ASP A 232 -20.78 1.13 -3.19
N VAL A 233 -19.87 0.77 -2.30
CA VAL A 233 -18.45 0.55 -2.65
C VAL A 233 -18.05 -0.85 -2.21
N ALA A 234 -17.49 -1.60 -3.15
CA ALA A 234 -16.87 -2.89 -2.90
C ALA A 234 -15.40 -2.88 -3.30
N MET A 235 -14.59 -3.59 -2.53
CA MET A 235 -13.18 -3.86 -2.84
C MET A 235 -12.99 -5.36 -2.92
N ASN A 236 -12.60 -5.88 -4.09
CA ASN A 236 -12.49 -7.33 -4.34
C ASN A 236 -13.75 -8.09 -3.91
N ASP A 237 -14.93 -7.56 -4.27
CA ASP A 237 -16.25 -8.11 -3.94
C ASP A 237 -16.64 -8.03 -2.45
N VAL A 238 -15.79 -7.48 -1.59
CA VAL A 238 -16.12 -7.16 -0.19
C VAL A 238 -16.78 -5.79 -0.13
N ALA A 239 -18.04 -5.73 0.29
CA ALA A 239 -18.74 -4.47 0.51
C ALA A 239 -18.15 -3.75 1.73
N ILE A 240 -17.46 -2.63 1.47
CA ILE A 240 -16.71 -1.86 2.50
C ILE A 240 -17.44 -0.60 2.94
N ALA A 241 -18.30 -0.05 2.09
CA ALA A 241 -19.04 1.17 2.37
C ALA A 241 -20.37 1.19 1.63
N ASN A 242 -21.38 1.76 2.29
CA ASN A 242 -22.60 2.21 1.68
C ASN A 242 -22.96 3.59 2.24
N GLY A 243 -23.57 4.44 1.44
CA GLY A 243 -23.93 5.76 1.91
C GLY A 243 -24.82 6.54 0.95
N SER A 244 -25.36 7.63 1.47
CA SER A 244 -26.07 8.63 0.68
C SER A 244 -25.84 10.02 1.22
N THR A 245 -25.63 10.98 0.33
CA THR A 245 -25.68 12.41 0.66
C THR A 245 -27.07 12.94 0.32
N VAL A 246 -27.69 13.67 1.24
CA VAL A 246 -29.04 14.26 1.12
C VAL A 246 -29.00 15.77 0.83
N ASP A 247 -27.85 16.28 0.37
CA ASP A 247 -27.68 17.70 0.02
C ASP A 247 -28.46 17.98 -1.26
N ALA A 248 -29.74 18.29 -1.10
CA ALA A 248 -30.61 18.66 -2.19
C ALA A 248 -30.09 19.97 -2.81
N THR A 249 -29.82 19.93 -4.11
CA THR A 249 -29.35 21.09 -4.87
C THR A 249 -30.00 21.09 -6.23
N THR A 250 -30.19 22.29 -6.79
CA THR A 250 -30.70 22.42 -8.15
C THR A 250 -29.57 22.85 -9.05
N ILE A 251 -29.29 22.05 -10.07
CA ILE A 251 -28.25 22.34 -11.07
C ILE A 251 -28.93 23.03 -12.26
N PRO A 252 -28.70 24.33 -12.50
CA PRO A 252 -29.37 25.04 -13.60
C PRO A 252 -29.04 24.44 -14.97
N ALA A 253 -29.88 24.73 -15.97
CA ALA A 253 -29.66 24.30 -17.34
C ALA A 253 -28.27 24.77 -17.84
N GLY A 254 -27.54 23.89 -18.53
CA GLY A 254 -26.22 24.19 -19.09
C GLY A 254 -25.13 24.57 -18.07
N SER A 255 -25.39 24.42 -16.76
CA SER A 255 -24.53 24.91 -15.69
C SER A 255 -23.82 23.79 -14.94
N THR A 256 -22.87 24.15 -14.08
CA THR A 256 -22.16 23.22 -13.19
C THR A 256 -22.51 23.46 -11.73
N ALA A 257 -22.42 22.40 -10.93
CA ALA A 257 -22.57 22.46 -9.48
C ALA A 257 -21.53 21.56 -8.80
N ASN A 258 -21.09 21.95 -7.61
CA ASN A 258 -20.22 21.12 -6.78
C ASN A 258 -21.06 20.41 -5.71
N LEU A 259 -20.81 19.12 -5.56
CA LEU A 259 -21.42 18.27 -4.55
C LEU A 259 -20.33 17.63 -3.68
N THR A 260 -20.49 17.69 -2.37
CA THR A 260 -19.61 16.98 -1.44
C THR A 260 -20.30 15.71 -0.95
N VAL A 261 -19.65 14.57 -1.18
CA VAL A 261 -20.11 13.24 -0.76
C VAL A 261 -19.20 12.71 0.33
N ARG A 262 -19.79 12.13 1.39
CA ARG A 262 -19.02 11.48 2.46
C ARG A 262 -19.20 9.98 2.37
N VAL A 263 -18.14 9.29 1.97
CA VAL A 263 -18.06 7.82 1.97
C VAL A 263 -17.59 7.38 3.35
N VAL A 264 -18.40 6.57 4.02
CA VAL A 264 -18.07 6.01 5.34
C VAL A 264 -17.73 4.54 5.16
N VAL A 265 -16.46 4.21 5.31
CA VAL A 265 -15.93 2.84 5.27
C VAL A 265 -16.05 2.22 6.65
N ASP A 266 -16.56 1.00 6.71
CA ASP A 266 -16.54 0.17 7.91
C ASP A 266 -15.19 -0.54 8.01
N ASN A 267 -14.37 -0.16 9.00
CA ASN A 267 -13.03 -0.72 9.15
C ASN A 267 -13.06 -2.22 9.46
N GLY A 268 -14.12 -2.74 10.09
CA GLY A 268 -14.26 -4.18 10.32
C GLY A 268 -14.41 -4.99 9.02
N LYS A 269 -14.75 -4.33 7.90
CA LYS A 269 -14.77 -4.94 6.57
C LYS A 269 -13.41 -4.92 5.89
N LEU A 270 -12.49 -4.06 6.33
CA LEU A 270 -11.12 -4.03 5.78
C LEU A 270 -10.33 -5.28 6.17
N ASP A 271 -10.58 -5.83 7.35
CA ASP A 271 -9.97 -7.10 7.80
C ASP A 271 -10.38 -8.27 6.87
N ALA A 272 -11.62 -8.26 6.35
CA ALA A 272 -12.09 -9.25 5.39
C ALA A 272 -11.58 -8.97 3.96
N TRP A 273 -11.36 -7.71 3.59
CA TRP A 273 -10.79 -7.33 2.30
C TRP A 273 -9.30 -7.67 2.20
N TRP A 274 -8.53 -7.50 3.29
CA TRP A 274 -7.08 -7.65 3.27
C TRP A 274 -6.57 -9.00 2.69
N PRO A 275 -7.09 -10.17 3.11
CA PRO A 275 -6.72 -11.44 2.50
C PRO A 275 -6.95 -11.45 0.99
N THR A 276 -8.09 -10.94 0.53
CA THR A 276 -8.46 -10.92 -0.89
C THR A 276 -7.53 -10.04 -1.74
N HIS A 277 -6.93 -9.02 -1.13
CA HIS A 277 -5.95 -8.12 -1.75
C HIS A 277 -4.61 -8.84 -1.91
N LEU A 278 -4.14 -9.53 -0.86
CA LEU A 278 -2.89 -10.29 -0.91
C LEU A 278 -2.95 -11.47 -1.88
N GLU A 279 -4.04 -12.24 -1.87
CA GLU A 279 -4.27 -13.36 -2.80
C GLU A 279 -4.31 -12.92 -4.27
N ARG A 280 -4.58 -11.63 -4.52
CA ARG A 280 -4.57 -11.02 -5.86
C ARG A 280 -3.27 -10.27 -6.12
N ASN A 281 -2.15 -10.70 -5.55
CA ASN A 281 -0.84 -10.05 -5.70
C ASN A 281 -0.90 -8.56 -5.38
N GLN A 282 -1.44 -8.23 -4.20
CA GLN A 282 -1.55 -6.85 -3.72
C GLN A 282 -2.35 -5.94 -4.67
N THR A 283 -3.34 -6.53 -5.35
CA THR A 283 -4.23 -5.81 -6.28
C THR A 283 -5.65 -5.78 -5.74
N THR A 284 -6.29 -4.63 -5.85
CA THR A 284 -7.69 -4.43 -5.47
C THR A 284 -8.50 -3.84 -6.60
N ARG A 285 -9.59 -4.54 -6.94
CA ARG A 285 -10.63 -4.00 -7.81
C ARG A 285 -11.62 -3.25 -6.94
N VAL A 286 -11.66 -1.94 -7.10
CA VAL A 286 -12.65 -1.06 -6.48
C VAL A 286 -13.82 -0.93 -7.44
N ARG A 287 -15.02 -1.28 -6.97
CA ARG A 287 -16.27 -1.10 -7.68
C ARG A 287 -17.15 -0.12 -6.92
N ILE A 288 -17.68 0.87 -7.63
CA ILE A 288 -18.59 1.89 -7.07
C ILE A 288 -19.89 1.86 -7.87
N ASP A 289 -21.00 1.62 -7.19
CA ASP A 289 -22.34 1.58 -7.77
C ASP A 289 -23.14 2.82 -7.34
N PRO A 290 -23.13 3.91 -8.13
CA PRO A 290 -23.83 5.14 -7.80
C PRO A 290 -25.34 5.02 -8.02
N ARG A 291 -26.10 5.81 -7.25
CA ARG A 291 -27.56 5.98 -7.39
C ARG A 291 -27.91 7.45 -7.22
N VAL A 292 -28.55 8.05 -8.20
CA VAL A 292 -28.87 9.48 -8.20
C VAL A 292 -30.38 9.65 -8.13
N ARG A 293 -30.89 10.38 -7.13
CA ARG A 293 -32.31 10.72 -7.04
C ARG A 293 -32.54 12.15 -7.49
N VAL A 294 -33.40 12.33 -8.48
CA VAL A 294 -33.78 13.64 -9.03
C VAL A 294 -35.27 13.85 -8.90
N ASP A 295 -35.69 15.08 -8.62
CA ASP A 295 -37.10 15.46 -8.59
C ASP A 295 -37.53 16.09 -9.91
N LEU A 296 -38.37 15.40 -10.68
CA LEU A 296 -38.92 15.89 -11.94
C LEU A 296 -40.43 16.13 -11.83
N SER A 297 -40.95 16.33 -10.61
CA SER A 297 -42.39 16.56 -10.37
C SER A 297 -42.91 17.79 -11.11
N ARG A 298 -42.12 18.86 -11.20
CA ARG A 298 -42.49 20.06 -11.98
C ARG A 298 -42.59 19.83 -13.50
N TYR A 299 -42.08 18.69 -13.97
CA TYR A 299 -42.19 18.25 -15.37
C TYR A 299 -43.19 17.09 -15.52
N GLY A 300 -44.03 16.84 -14.52
CA GLY A 300 -45.06 15.80 -14.55
C GLY A 300 -44.53 14.36 -14.46
N ARG A 301 -43.27 14.15 -14.04
CA ARG A 301 -42.66 12.80 -13.98
C ARG A 301 -42.38 12.27 -12.58
N GLY A 302 -42.63 13.07 -11.53
CA GLY A 302 -42.34 12.70 -10.13
C GLY A 302 -40.84 12.57 -9.83
N THR A 303 -40.50 12.04 -8.66
CA THR A 303 -39.12 11.68 -8.31
C THR A 303 -38.65 10.47 -9.10
N ARG A 304 -37.42 10.53 -9.63
CA ARG A 304 -36.78 9.43 -10.36
C ARG A 304 -35.46 9.05 -9.70
N THR A 305 -35.18 7.74 -9.69
CA THR A 305 -33.86 7.22 -9.33
C THR A 305 -33.19 6.78 -10.62
N VAL A 306 -32.01 7.32 -10.87
CA VAL A 306 -31.13 6.99 -11.98
C VAL A 306 -29.99 6.15 -11.42
N THR A 307 -29.66 5.07 -12.08
CA THR A 307 -28.52 4.20 -11.72
C THR A 307 -27.49 4.30 -12.83
N PRO A 308 -26.51 5.23 -12.72
CA PRO A 308 -25.41 5.29 -13.66
C PRO A 308 -24.65 3.96 -13.73
N ALA A 309 -23.88 3.79 -14.81
CA ALA A 309 -23.01 2.64 -14.94
C ALA A 309 -22.02 2.56 -13.75
N PRO A 310 -21.71 1.35 -13.26
CA PRO A 310 -20.74 1.16 -12.20
C PRO A 310 -19.35 1.66 -12.61
N ILE A 311 -18.63 2.28 -11.68
CA ILE A 311 -17.25 2.70 -11.88
C ILE A 311 -16.35 1.60 -11.35
N ASN A 312 -15.46 1.07 -12.20
CA ASN A 312 -14.45 0.09 -11.82
C ASN A 312 -13.06 0.72 -11.91
N ARG A 313 -12.23 0.47 -10.89
CA ARG A 313 -10.83 0.90 -10.80
C ARG A 313 -9.98 -0.21 -10.22
N THR A 314 -8.70 -0.19 -10.55
CA THR A 314 -7.70 -1.07 -9.98
C THR A 314 -6.74 -0.22 -9.15
N VAL A 315 -6.47 -0.67 -7.93
CA VAL A 315 -5.42 -0.14 -7.06
C VAL A 315 -4.41 -1.24 -6.83
N GLU A 316 -3.15 -0.95 -7.09
CA GLU A 316 -2.03 -1.85 -6.88
C GLU A 316 -1.12 -1.26 -5.81
N THR A 317 -0.63 -2.12 -4.92
CA THR A 317 0.39 -1.75 -3.94
C THR A 317 1.55 -2.71 -4.02
N ASP A 318 2.73 -2.24 -3.62
CA ASP A 318 3.89 -3.09 -3.48
C ASP A 318 4.59 -2.77 -2.16
N PHE A 319 4.31 -3.61 -1.16
CA PHE A 319 4.93 -3.52 0.16
C PHE A 319 6.41 -3.89 0.12
N PHE A 320 6.90 -4.57 -0.92
CA PHE A 320 8.27 -5.09 -1.01
C PHE A 320 9.16 -4.35 -2.04
N ALA A 321 8.64 -3.65 -3.05
CA ALA A 321 9.45 -2.94 -4.05
C ALA A 321 10.21 -1.71 -3.53
N ASP A 322 11.50 -1.59 -3.83
CA ASP A 322 12.27 -0.36 -3.60
C ASP A 322 11.62 0.84 -4.31
N GLU A 323 11.66 2.04 -3.70
CA GLU A 323 10.93 3.23 -4.18
C GLU A 323 11.12 3.45 -5.70
N GLY A 324 10.05 3.28 -6.50
CA GLY A 324 10.19 3.42 -7.95
C GLY A 324 8.96 3.33 -8.85
N THR A 325 7.83 2.72 -8.45
CA THR A 325 6.69 2.60 -9.38
C THR A 325 5.36 2.48 -8.66
N PHE A 326 4.57 3.56 -8.68
CA PHE A 326 3.11 3.49 -8.51
C PHE A 326 2.48 4.28 -9.64
N GLY A 327 1.69 3.60 -10.46
CA GLY A 327 0.80 4.21 -11.44
C GLY A 327 -0.54 3.52 -11.36
N ALA A 328 -1.61 4.30 -11.16
CA ALA A 328 -2.96 3.80 -11.45
C ALA A 328 -3.06 3.54 -12.96
N VAL A 329 -3.51 2.35 -13.36
CA VAL A 329 -3.84 2.01 -14.75
C VAL A 329 -5.35 2.05 -14.94
#